data_AF-A0A535IPL9-F1
#
_entry.id   AF-A0A535IPL9-F1
#
_cell.length_a   1.000
_cell.length_b   1.000
_cell.length_c   1.000
_cell.angle_alpha   90.00
_cell.angle_beta   90.00
_cell.angle_gamma   90.00
#
_symmetry.space_group_name_H-M   'P 1'
#
loop_
_entity.id
_entity.type
_entity.pdbx_description
1 polymer ?
#
loop_
_entity_poly.entity_id
_entity_poly.type
_entity_poly.pdbx_seq_one_letter_code
_entity_poly.pdbx_strand_id
1 'polypeptide(L)'
;MIGGALAFVLSVQVAVAISVLLAVVALSYRQLCRAFPNGGGAYAVARAELTPFLGLVAAAALLIDYVMTVAVSTSSAVDQLISIESGLNGFRIELALVSITLITIANLRGLRESGNIFAVPTYAFLFMA
;
A
#
# COMPACT_ATOMS: atom_id res chain seq x y z
N MET A 1 -11.46 26.27 18.63
CA MET A 1 -12.36 25.17 18.23
C MET A 1 -13.01 25.31 16.84
N ILE A 2 -12.89 26.46 16.14
CA ILE A 2 -13.47 26.61 14.78
C ILE A 2 -12.65 25.91 13.68
N GLY A 3 -11.33 25.80 13.85
CA GLY A 3 -10.45 25.11 12.87
C GLY A 3 -10.69 23.60 12.73
N GLY A 4 -11.17 22.93 13.79
CA GLY A 4 -11.49 21.49 13.74
C GLY A 4 -12.75 21.17 12.94
N ALA A 5 -13.78 22.02 13.02
CA ALA A 5 -15.02 21.83 12.27
C ALA A 5 -14.83 22.10 10.77
N LEU A 6 -14.05 23.11 10.39
CA LEU A 6 -13.71 23.38 8.99
C LEU A 6 -12.80 22.30 8.39
N ALA A 7 -11.83 21.80 9.16
CA ALA A 7 -11.00 20.66 8.74
C ALA A 7 -11.84 19.39 8.53
N PHE A 8 -12.88 19.18 9.33
CA PHE A 8 -13.79 18.04 9.21
C PHE A 8 -14.70 18.10 7.97
N VAL A 9 -15.18 19.28 7.59
CA VAL A 9 -16.00 19.41 6.37
C VAL A 9 -15.15 19.19 5.11
N LEU A 10 -13.93 19.72 5.10
CA LEU A 10 -12.97 19.48 4.01
C LEU A 10 -12.57 18.00 3.93
N SER A 11 -12.36 17.32 5.07
CA SER A 11 -11.98 15.90 5.07
C SER A 11 -13.05 15.01 4.44
N VAL A 12 -14.34 15.28 4.70
CA VAL A 12 -15.45 14.53 4.07
C VAL A 12 -15.48 14.74 2.56
N GLN A 13 -15.33 15.98 2.08
CA GLN A 13 -15.30 16.26 0.64
C GLN A 13 -14.12 15.58 -0.06
N VAL A 14 -12.93 15.62 0.57
CA VAL A 14 -11.73 14.95 0.07
C VAL A 14 -11.91 13.44 0.07
N ALA A 15 -12.48 12.86 1.13
CA ALA A 15 -12.76 11.43 1.22
C ALA A 15 -13.68 10.96 0.09
N VAL A 16 -14.78 11.70 -0.17
CA VAL A 16 -15.69 11.40 -1.29
C VAL A 16 -14.96 11.47 -2.63
N ALA A 17 -14.14 12.49 -2.86
CA ALA A 17 -13.36 12.63 -4.09
C ALA A 17 -12.39 11.45 -4.29
N ILE A 18 -11.69 11.02 -3.22
CA ILE A 18 -10.80 9.86 -3.25
C ILE A 18 -11.60 8.57 -3.52
N SER A 19 -12.75 8.38 -2.88
CA SER A 19 -13.61 7.21 -3.12
C SER A 19 -14.07 7.11 -4.58
N VAL A 20 -14.49 8.23 -5.17
CA VAL A 20 -14.85 8.29 -6.60
C VAL A 20 -13.65 7.96 -7.48
N LEU A 21 -12.48 8.55 -7.18
CA LEU A 21 -11.24 8.25 -7.91
C LEU A 21 -10.90 6.76 -7.85
N LEU A 22 -10.97 6.14 -6.67
CA LEU A 22 -10.73 4.70 -6.48
C LEU A 22 -11.73 3.85 -7.25
N ALA A 23 -13.00 4.24 -7.31
CA ALA A 23 -14.01 3.54 -8.10
C ALA A 23 -13.68 3.59 -9.61
N VAL A 24 -13.27 4.75 -10.13
CA VAL A 24 -12.83 4.90 -11.53
C VAL A 24 -11.60 4.03 -11.80
N VAL A 25 -10.60 4.05 -10.91
CA VAL A 25 -9.40 3.21 -11.02
C VAL A 25 -9.77 1.73 -11.01
N ALA A 26 -10.63 1.29 -10.09
CA ALA A 26 -11.06 -0.10 -10.00
C ALA A 26 -11.77 -0.58 -11.28
N LEU A 27 -12.65 0.26 -11.85
CA LEU A 27 -13.32 -0.05 -13.12
C LEU A 27 -12.33 -0.11 -14.29
N SER A 28 -11.36 0.80 -14.34
CA SER A 28 -10.29 0.80 -15.35
C SER A 28 -9.43 -0.46 -15.26
N TYR A 29 -8.98 -0.83 -14.05
CA TYR A 29 -8.24 -2.08 -13.82
C TYR A 29 -9.05 -3.31 -14.21
N ARG A 30 -10.37 -3.33 -13.96
CA ARG A 30 -11.24 -4.44 -14.37
C ARG A 30 -11.30 -4.59 -15.90
N GLN A 31 -11.31 -3.49 -16.65
CA GLN A 31 -11.23 -3.52 -18.11
C GLN A 31 -9.86 -4.06 -18.55
N LEU A 32 -8.79 -3.59 -17.91
CA LEU A 32 -7.43 -4.00 -18.23
C LEU A 32 -7.19 -5.50 -17.98
N CYS A 33 -7.64 -6.04 -16.84
CA CYS A 33 -7.50 -7.47 -16.55
C CYS A 33 -8.27 -8.37 -17.53
N ARG A 34 -9.37 -7.88 -18.12
CA ARG A 34 -10.10 -8.62 -19.18
C ARG A 34 -9.37 -8.59 -20.51
N ALA A 35 -8.75 -7.45 -20.84
CA ALA A 35 -7.99 -7.28 -22.07
C ALA A 35 -6.64 -8.04 -22.04
N PHE A 36 -6.02 -8.14 -20.85
CA PHE A 36 -4.73 -8.80 -20.64
C PHE A 36 -4.85 -9.96 -19.64
N PRO A 37 -5.49 -11.09 -20.01
CA PRO A 37 -5.74 -12.21 -19.11
C PRO A 37 -4.46 -12.93 -18.65
N ASN A 38 -3.39 -12.85 -19.44
CA ASN A 38 -2.08 -13.42 -19.11
C ASN A 38 -1.30 -12.57 -18.08
N GLY A 39 -1.85 -11.44 -17.64
CA GLY A 39 -1.24 -10.55 -16.64
C GLY A 39 -0.07 -9.72 -17.17
N GLY A 40 0.78 -9.25 -16.26
CA GLY A 40 2.01 -8.48 -16.58
C GLY A 40 2.05 -7.05 -15.99
N GLY A 41 0.95 -6.58 -15.42
CA GLY A 41 0.87 -5.29 -14.74
C GLY A 41 1.04 -4.08 -15.66
N ALA A 42 1.12 -2.89 -15.05
CA ALA A 42 1.18 -1.61 -15.79
C ALA A 42 2.38 -1.51 -16.74
N TYR A 43 3.52 -2.11 -16.39
CA TYR A 43 4.70 -2.17 -17.26
C TYR A 43 4.46 -2.98 -18.55
N ALA A 44 3.94 -4.21 -18.43
CA ALA A 44 3.74 -5.06 -19.61
C ALA A 44 2.73 -4.45 -20.58
N VAL A 45 1.66 -3.84 -20.05
CA VAL A 45 0.64 -3.15 -20.84
C VAL A 45 1.24 -1.92 -21.53
N ALA A 46 1.94 -1.06 -20.78
CA ALA A 46 2.55 0.14 -21.35
C ALA A 46 3.61 -0.20 -22.42
N ARG A 47 4.35 -1.28 -22.24
CA ARG A 47 5.33 -1.74 -23.23
C ARG A 47 4.68 -2.34 -24.48
N ALA A 48 3.54 -3.00 -24.35
CA ALA A 48 2.85 -3.66 -25.46
C ALA A 48 2.00 -2.69 -26.31
N GLU A 49 1.31 -1.74 -25.66
CA GLU A 49 0.32 -0.87 -26.32
C GLU A 49 0.81 0.57 -26.53
N LEU A 50 1.86 0.99 -25.83
CA LEU A 50 2.41 2.35 -25.93
C LEU A 50 3.84 2.30 -26.47
N THR A 51 4.63 3.33 -26.18
CA THR A 51 6.04 3.40 -26.58
C THR A 51 6.95 2.74 -25.54
N PRO A 52 8.12 2.21 -25.96
CA PRO A 52 9.10 1.63 -25.03
C PRO A 52 9.51 2.57 -23.90
N PHE A 53 9.59 3.87 -24.16
CA PHE A 53 9.88 4.90 -23.16
C PHE A 53 8.81 4.96 -22.07
N LEU A 54 7.52 4.95 -22.44
CA LEU A 54 6.42 4.96 -21.47
C LEU A 54 6.39 3.67 -20.65
N GLY A 55 6.79 2.53 -21.24
CA GLY A 55 7.06 1.30 -20.51
C GLY A 55 8.13 1.49 -19.43
N LEU A 56 9.27 2.10 -19.75
CA LEU A 56 10.34 2.36 -18.77
C LEU A 56 9.88 3.29 -17.64
N VAL A 57 9.10 4.33 -17.96
CA VAL A 57 8.50 5.22 -16.95
C VAL A 57 7.58 4.43 -16.02
N ALA A 58 6.74 3.55 -16.56
CA ALA A 58 5.88 2.69 -15.75
C ALA A 58 6.69 1.74 -14.85
N ALA A 59 7.78 1.15 -15.35
CA ALA A 59 8.66 0.29 -14.55
C ALA A 59 9.34 1.08 -13.41
N ALA A 60 9.85 2.27 -13.70
CA ALA A 60 10.47 3.13 -12.69
C ALA A 60 9.45 3.54 -11.60
N ALA A 61 8.24 3.93 -12.00
CA ALA A 61 7.17 4.27 -11.07
C ALA A 61 6.81 3.07 -10.17
N LEU A 62 6.71 1.86 -10.71
CA LEU A 62 6.43 0.64 -9.93
C LEU A 62 7.54 0.33 -8.92
N LEU A 63 8.81 0.53 -9.27
CA LEU A 63 9.91 0.32 -8.32
C LEU A 63 9.85 1.31 -7.16
N ILE A 64 9.54 2.58 -7.43
CA ILE A 64 9.37 3.60 -6.40
C ILE A 64 8.16 3.27 -5.52
N ASP A 65 7.05 2.88 -6.14
CA ASP A 65 5.81 2.48 -5.45
C ASP A 65 6.05 1.30 -4.49
N TYR A 66 6.81 0.29 -4.91
CA TYR A 66 7.17 -0.83 -4.03
C TYR A 66 8.01 -0.40 -2.83
N VAL A 67 8.99 0.49 -3.02
CA VAL A 67 9.82 0.99 -1.91
C VAL A 67 8.99 1.85 -0.97
N MET A 68 8.15 2.74 -1.50
CA MET A 68 7.28 3.61 -0.71
C MET A 68 6.22 2.82 0.05
N THR A 69 5.65 1.78 -0.55
CA THR A 69 4.66 0.93 0.11
C THR A 69 5.25 0.27 1.36
N VAL A 70 6.46 -0.30 1.26
CA VAL A 70 7.15 -0.88 2.42
C VAL A 70 7.45 0.20 3.45
N ALA A 71 8.08 1.30 3.05
CA ALA A 71 8.52 2.36 3.96
C ALA A 71 7.36 3.02 4.73
N VAL A 72 6.29 3.40 4.03
CA VAL A 72 5.12 4.07 4.62
C VAL A 72 4.35 3.11 5.53
N SER A 73 4.13 1.87 5.08
CA SER A 73 3.40 0.87 5.88
C SER A 73 4.15 0.52 7.17
N THR A 74 5.47 0.33 7.12
CA THR A 74 6.25 0.04 8.33
C THR A 74 6.34 1.23 9.26
N SER A 75 6.42 2.45 8.72
CA SER A 75 6.43 3.67 9.54
C SER A 75 5.11 3.83 10.29
N SER A 76 3.98 3.65 9.59
CA SER A 76 2.65 3.70 10.21
C SER A 76 2.43 2.60 11.26
N ALA A 77 2.94 1.39 11.02
CA ALA A 77 2.88 0.32 12.00
C ALA A 77 3.67 0.65 13.28
N VAL A 78 4.86 1.24 13.14
CA VAL A 78 5.67 1.69 14.30
C VAL A 78 4.98 2.84 15.03
N ASP A 79 4.35 3.78 14.32
CA ASP A 79 3.55 4.84 14.95
C ASP A 79 2.40 4.28 15.80
N GLN A 80 1.70 3.25 15.30
CA GLN A 80 0.64 2.57 16.05
C GLN A 80 1.18 1.87 17.31
N LEU A 81 2.37 1.26 17.24
CA LEU A 81 3.03 0.66 18.42
C LEU A 81 3.42 1.71 19.47
N ILE A 82 4.00 2.83 19.02
CA ILE A 82 4.40 3.94 19.92
C ILE A 82 3.16 4.61 20.54
N SER A 83 2.03 4.63 19.83
CA SER A 83 0.76 5.13 20.37
C SER A 83 0.24 4.29 21.55
N ILE A 84 0.64 3.01 21.66
CA ILE A 84 0.27 2.14 22.79
C ILE A 84 1.26 2.34 23.95
N GLU A 85 2.57 2.39 23.67
CA GLU A 85 3.62 2.57 24.67
C GLU A 85 4.62 3.65 24.24
N SER A 86 4.51 4.82 24.87
CA SER A 86 5.31 6.01 24.53
C SER A 86 6.82 5.84 24.77
N GLY A 87 7.22 4.91 25.67
CA GLY A 87 8.62 4.59 25.93
C GLY A 87 9.38 4.02 24.72
N LEU A 88 8.67 3.54 23.69
CA LEU A 88 9.25 3.01 22.47
C LEU A 88 9.75 4.09 21.49
N ASN A 89 9.40 5.36 21.71
CA ASN A 89 9.71 6.43 20.74
C ASN A 89 11.23 6.62 20.51
N GLY A 90 12.05 6.35 21.53
CA GLY A 90 13.51 6.38 21.42
C GLY A 90 14.09 5.31 20.49
N PHE A 91 13.32 4.25 20.20
CA PHE A 91 13.71 3.11 19.36
C PHE A 91 12.97 3.06 18.02
N ARG A 92 12.38 4.18 17.60
CA ARG A 92 11.52 4.27 16.41
C ARG A 92 12.18 3.72 15.14
N ILE A 93 13.44 4.11 14.90
CA ILE A 93 14.17 3.71 13.69
C ILE A 93 14.55 2.23 13.79
N GLU A 94 14.98 1.79 14.96
CA GLU A 94 15.33 0.42 15.27
C GLU A 94 14.15 -0.52 15.06
N LEU A 95 12.96 -0.16 15.57
CA LEU A 95 11.73 -0.92 15.38
C LEU A 95 11.35 -1.03 13.90
N ALA A 96 11.49 0.06 13.13
CA ALA A 96 11.22 0.05 11.69
C ALA A 96 12.21 -0.87 10.94
N LEU A 97 13.51 -0.73 11.20
CA LEU A 97 14.56 -1.54 10.56
C LEU A 97 14.44 -3.03 10.92
N VAL A 98 14.17 -3.34 12.20
CA VAL A 98 13.94 -4.71 12.65
C VAL A 98 12.71 -5.29 11.94
N SER A 99 11.61 -4.55 11.86
CA SER A 99 10.40 -5.00 11.17
C SER A 99 10.66 -5.29 9.68
N ILE A 100 11.32 -4.37 8.97
CA ILE A 100 11.70 -4.57 7.55
C ILE A 100 12.61 -5.79 7.41
N THR A 101 13.58 -5.95 8.31
CA THR A 101 14.52 -7.09 8.28
C THR A 101 13.80 -8.41 8.49
N LEU A 102 12.89 -8.48 9.47
CA LEU A 102 12.08 -9.66 9.74
C LEU A 102 11.18 -10.02 8.55
N ILE A 103 10.48 -9.03 7.98
CA ILE A 103 9.65 -9.21 6.77
C ILE A 103 10.52 -9.68 5.60
N THR A 104 11.72 -9.13 5.44
CA THR A 104 12.66 -9.52 4.37
C THR A 104 13.09 -10.98 4.54
N ILE A 105 13.52 -11.38 5.74
CA ILE A 105 13.90 -12.77 6.03
C ILE A 105 12.72 -13.72 5.81
N ALA A 106 11.52 -13.35 6.27
CA ALA A 106 10.28 -14.08 6.05
C ALA A 106 10.00 -14.33 4.56
N ASN A 107 10.11 -13.28 3.73
CA ASN A 107 9.91 -13.38 2.29
C ASN A 107 10.98 -14.23 1.60
N LEU A 108 12.25 -14.10 2.00
CA LEU A 108 13.35 -14.89 1.44
C LEU A 108 13.27 -16.38 1.81
N ARG A 109 12.71 -16.71 2.98
CA ARG A 109 12.47 -18.11 3.41
C ARG A 109 11.29 -18.79 2.70
N GLY A 110 10.60 -18.09 1.80
CA GLY A 110 9.54 -18.70 1.00
C GLY A 110 8.20 -18.83 1.74
N LEU A 111 7.92 -17.99 2.75
CA LEU A 111 6.59 -17.91 3.38
C LEU A 111 5.47 -17.49 2.40
N ARG A 112 5.77 -17.30 1.11
CA ARG A 112 4.82 -17.08 0.02
C ARG A 112 3.75 -18.17 -0.10
N GLU A 113 3.96 -19.38 0.40
CA GLU A 113 2.92 -20.43 0.46
C GLU A 113 1.90 -20.23 1.61
N SER A 114 2.14 -19.28 2.52
CA SER A 114 1.30 -19.02 3.70
C SER A 114 0.25 -17.92 3.49
N GLY A 115 -0.31 -17.76 2.30
CA GLY A 115 -1.39 -16.79 2.04
C GLY A 115 -2.56 -16.88 3.04
N ASN A 116 -2.81 -18.08 3.57
CA ASN A 116 -3.82 -18.32 4.60
C ASN A 116 -3.46 -17.74 5.98
N ILE A 117 -2.16 -17.72 6.35
CA ILE A 117 -1.71 -17.16 7.64
C ILE A 117 -1.91 -15.64 7.66
N PHE A 118 -1.69 -14.97 6.53
CA PHE A 118 -1.91 -13.52 6.41
C PHE A 118 -3.38 -13.13 6.31
N ALA A 119 -4.27 -14.05 5.88
CA ALA A 119 -5.70 -13.77 5.81
C ALA A 119 -6.35 -13.57 7.18
N VAL A 120 -5.92 -14.33 8.20
CA VAL A 120 -6.50 -14.27 9.57
C VAL A 120 -6.41 -12.86 10.18
N PRO A 121 -5.24 -12.20 10.26
CA PRO A 121 -5.15 -10.82 10.75
C PRO A 121 -5.95 -9.83 9.91
N THR A 122 -5.99 -10.00 8.58
CA THR A 122 -6.72 -9.11 7.68
C THR A 122 -8.24 -9.16 7.94
N TYR A 123 -8.80 -10.36 8.07
CA TYR A 123 -10.22 -10.50 8.40
C TYR A 123 -10.52 -10.03 9.82
N ALA A 124 -9.66 -10.32 10.80
CA ALA A 124 -9.83 -9.84 12.16
C ALA A 124 -9.88 -8.29 12.21
N PHE A 125 -8.97 -7.61 11.49
CA PHE A 125 -8.98 -6.15 11.39
C PHE A 125 -10.31 -5.62 10.83
N LEU A 126 -10.85 -6.23 9.78
CA LEU A 126 -12.11 -5.79 9.16
C LEU A 126 -13.33 -5.89 10.10
N PHE A 127 -13.35 -6.86 11.01
CA PHE A 127 -14.44 -7.02 11.98
C PHE A 127 -14.22 -6.27 13.30
N MET A 128 -12.98 -5.87 13.59
CA MET A 128 -12.63 -5.15 14.82
C MET A 128 -12.56 -3.62 14.64
N ALA A 129 -12.32 -3.14 13.42
CA ALA A 129 -12.29 -1.72 13.06
C ALA A 129 -13.70 -1.13 12.84
#